data_AF-A0A0S8HNW4-F1
#
_entry.id   AF-A0A0S8HNW4-F1
#
_cell.length_a   1.000
_cell.length_b   1.000
_cell.length_c   1.000
_cell.angle_alpha   90.00
_cell.angle_beta   90.00
_cell.angle_gamma   90.00
#
_symmetry.space_group_name_H-M   'P 1'
#
loop_
_entity.id
_entity.type
_entity.pdbx_description
1 polymer ?
#
loop_
_entity_poly.entity_id
_entity_poly.type
_entity_poly.pdbx_seq_one_letter_code
_entity_poly.pdbx_strand_id
1 'polypeptide(L)'
;MKKIFLWVFITFIILNLSNAQYKVDSMCGTRVLLDKNGKLLARYKPEIPGAAYDVVVKLAVDFWKSCPDDPTNNLPLYMTNSIIRRSNDGGFTGSSWPHNPICVHAGVMQGLAIDWRNYSGDNSVLEIIRNELDHQIQFGTTPPDWEWASVPYASSEAGKVIYDGASLFDTAVTETNMGRGDGSYALEVDKIGDMGIAYLKFYEITGETKYLNAAFNCADALANHVRKGVHTKDGIEWSNLVMTSPWPFRVKAENGEIQEDYTSHVVDNLRLLEEFVRIKDRIQLSSERVQAYQNAIDIVWNWLYSAEGPVKTSIWKGYFEDIRWDPVNLNRVNNSPMEFARYLIKNPENDPNINVTIPALIWWVKNTFGEPGMNAINEQTGCYEPMGSHTARYASICALWYDYSGDEWFKEEAFRHFNHATYMTEPDGFVQVGHSWGGSAWFSDGYADYIRHFMEGLAAIPEWAPAGENHLLRSSSIITEIIYQSDKIVYSTYDDQSNEVLRLDSKPKSIYLNGMELKETKNLKSEGWTWQPLEIGGILRIFHARGEKIEILF
;
A
#
# COMPACT_ATOMS: atom_id res chain seq x y z
N MET A 1 -5.16 78.16 3.11
CA MET A 1 -6.61 78.00 3.39
C MET A 1 -7.07 76.66 2.81
N LYS A 2 -7.49 75.76 3.71
CA LYS A 2 -8.53 74.70 3.61
C LYS A 2 -8.52 73.75 2.38
N LYS A 3 -8.07 72.49 2.52
CA LYS A 3 -8.78 71.28 3.02
C LYS A 3 -10.03 70.92 2.22
N ILE A 4 -9.98 69.83 1.45
CA ILE A 4 -11.04 68.80 1.42
C ILE A 4 -10.35 67.42 1.39
N PHE A 5 -10.40 66.74 2.53
CA PHE A 5 -10.17 65.31 2.67
C PHE A 5 -11.44 64.60 2.18
N LEU A 6 -11.34 63.73 1.17
CA LEU A 6 -12.40 62.78 0.86
C LEU A 6 -11.99 61.42 1.43
N TRP A 7 -12.65 61.04 2.52
CA TRP A 7 -12.59 59.71 3.09
C TRP A 7 -13.38 58.76 2.17
N VAL A 8 -12.68 57.84 1.50
CA VAL A 8 -13.31 56.65 0.92
C VAL A 8 -13.18 55.55 1.97
N PHE A 9 -14.28 55.25 2.65
CA PHE A 9 -14.42 54.05 3.46
C PHE A 9 -14.37 52.84 2.52
N ILE A 10 -13.22 52.18 2.43
CA ILE A 10 -13.14 50.80 1.93
C ILE A 10 -13.61 49.91 3.07
N THR A 11 -14.89 49.53 3.04
CA THR A 11 -15.38 48.44 3.89
C THR A 11 -14.77 47.15 3.34
N PHE A 12 -13.63 46.74 3.91
CA PHE A 12 -13.15 45.37 3.82
C PHE A 12 -14.21 44.49 4.48
N ILE A 13 -15.13 43.95 3.67
CA ILE A 13 -15.86 42.75 4.06
C ILE A 13 -14.80 41.64 4.03
N ILE A 14 -14.13 41.45 5.17
CA ILE A 14 -13.54 40.16 5.50
C ILE A 14 -14.75 39.24 5.67
N LEU A 15 -15.16 38.61 4.57
CA LEU A 15 -15.86 37.34 4.66
C LEU A 15 -14.85 36.40 5.31
N ASN A 16 -14.88 36.36 6.65
CA ASN A 16 -14.55 35.15 7.38
C ASN A 16 -15.54 34.10 6.86
N LEU A 17 -15.18 33.46 5.75
CA LEU A 17 -15.63 32.11 5.47
C LEU A 17 -15.08 31.30 6.64
N SER A 18 -15.90 31.23 7.69
CA SER A 18 -15.74 30.29 8.77
C SER A 18 -15.41 28.95 8.15
N ASN A 19 -14.25 28.44 8.56
CA ASN A 19 -13.68 27.13 8.31
C ASN A 19 -14.75 26.12 7.90
N ALA A 20 -14.47 25.32 6.87
CA ALA A 20 -15.18 24.07 6.64
C ALA A 20 -15.07 23.25 7.94
N GLN A 21 -16.09 23.36 8.79
CA GLN A 21 -16.21 22.59 10.00
C GLN A 21 -16.35 21.14 9.57
N TYR A 22 -15.64 20.25 10.25
CA TYR A 22 -15.82 18.82 10.08
C TYR A 22 -17.29 18.48 10.37
N LYS A 23 -18.03 18.04 9.35
CA LYS A 23 -19.51 18.06 9.36
C LYS A 23 -20.18 16.88 10.08
N VAL A 24 -19.40 15.96 10.62
CA VAL A 24 -19.89 14.73 11.24
C VAL A 24 -19.56 14.77 12.73
N ASP A 25 -20.56 14.49 13.59
CA ASP A 25 -20.41 14.51 15.05
C ASP A 25 -19.78 13.22 15.61
N SER A 26 -19.89 12.11 14.88
CA SER A 26 -19.31 10.80 15.25
C SER A 26 -18.98 9.95 14.03
N MET A 27 -17.90 9.17 14.10
CA MET A 27 -17.51 8.18 13.09
C MET A 27 -17.30 6.83 13.77
N CYS A 28 -17.86 5.76 13.20
CA CYS A 28 -17.74 4.38 13.71
C CYS A 28 -17.97 4.27 15.23
N GLY A 29 -19.06 4.87 15.71
CA GLY A 29 -19.44 4.86 17.13
C GLY A 29 -18.60 5.75 18.06
N THR A 30 -17.62 6.49 17.54
CA THR A 30 -16.74 7.39 18.31
C THR A 30 -17.04 8.85 18.00
N ARG A 31 -17.13 9.68 19.04
CA ARG A 31 -17.32 11.13 18.88
C ARG A 31 -16.13 11.77 18.16
N VAL A 32 -16.40 12.64 17.20
CA VAL A 32 -15.38 13.44 16.52
C VAL A 32 -14.78 14.47 17.47
N LEU A 33 -13.45 14.50 17.54
CA LEU A 33 -12.66 15.46 18.31
C LEU A 33 -12.03 16.48 17.37
N LEU A 34 -12.18 17.76 17.69
CA LEU A 34 -11.66 18.88 16.90
C LEU A 34 -10.73 19.75 17.74
N ASP A 35 -9.71 20.31 17.10
CA ASP A 35 -8.85 21.32 17.70
C ASP A 35 -9.55 22.69 17.79
N LYS A 36 -8.87 23.68 18.40
CA LYS A 36 -9.38 25.04 18.57
C LYS A 36 -9.73 25.76 17.26
N ASN A 37 -9.22 25.28 16.12
CA ASN A 37 -9.49 25.83 14.79
C ASN A 37 -10.58 25.03 14.06
N GLY A 38 -11.15 24.00 14.68
CA GLY A 38 -12.17 23.13 14.08
C GLY A 38 -11.61 22.04 13.17
N LYS A 39 -10.31 21.74 13.24
CA LYS A 39 -9.69 20.67 12.45
C LYS A 39 -9.66 19.34 13.21
N LEU A 40 -9.71 18.23 12.50
CA LEU A 40 -9.79 16.90 13.08
C LEU A 40 -8.56 16.51 13.91
N LEU A 41 -8.82 15.94 15.09
CA LEU A 41 -7.85 15.28 15.97
C LEU A 41 -8.06 13.77 15.96
N ALA A 42 -7.00 13.01 16.27
CA ALA A 42 -7.05 11.56 16.41
C ALA A 42 -8.06 11.11 17.47
N ARG A 43 -8.57 9.89 17.32
CA ARG A 43 -9.49 9.26 18.29
C ARG A 43 -8.87 9.01 19.68
N TYR A 44 -7.56 8.84 19.77
CA TYR A 44 -6.86 8.35 20.95
C TYR A 44 -5.69 9.28 21.27
N LYS A 45 -5.62 9.73 22.54
CA LYS A 45 -4.67 10.73 23.05
C LYS A 45 -4.43 11.89 22.05
N PRO A 46 -5.49 12.63 21.66
CA PRO A 46 -5.42 13.66 20.62
C PRO A 46 -4.40 14.78 20.91
N GLU A 47 -3.98 14.93 22.16
CA GLU A 47 -2.94 15.86 22.60
C GLU A 47 -1.51 15.43 22.25
N ILE A 48 -1.30 14.17 21.86
CA ILE A 48 0.00 13.61 21.45
C ILE A 48 -0.05 13.28 19.96
N PRO A 49 0.68 14.01 19.10
CA PRO A 49 0.73 13.72 17.67
C PRO A 49 1.16 12.27 17.39
N GLY A 50 0.39 11.57 16.55
CA GLY A 50 0.70 10.20 16.15
C GLY A 50 0.35 9.10 17.14
N ALA A 51 -0.03 9.42 18.39
CA ALA A 51 -0.25 8.42 19.45
C ALA A 51 -1.35 7.39 19.18
N ALA A 52 -2.20 7.62 18.19
CA ALA A 52 -3.23 6.68 17.77
C ALA A 52 -2.75 5.69 16.70
N TYR A 53 -1.65 5.97 16.00
CA TYR A 53 -1.30 5.31 14.74
C TYR A 53 -0.80 3.88 14.96
N ASP A 54 0.15 3.69 15.87
CA ASP A 54 0.59 2.36 16.27
C ASP A 54 -0.51 1.59 17.02
N VAL A 55 -1.35 2.28 17.79
CA VAL A 55 -2.48 1.68 18.51
C VAL A 55 -3.50 1.07 17.55
N VAL A 56 -3.89 1.79 16.48
CA VAL A 56 -4.84 1.23 15.51
C VAL A 56 -4.24 0.09 14.70
N VAL A 57 -2.93 0.15 14.40
CA VAL A 57 -2.23 -0.97 13.77
C VAL A 57 -2.23 -2.18 14.69
N LYS A 58 -1.82 -2.02 15.95
CA LYS A 58 -1.80 -3.11 16.93
C LYS A 58 -3.16 -3.77 17.07
N LEU A 59 -4.23 -2.99 17.20
CA LEU A 59 -5.60 -3.50 17.28
C LEU A 59 -5.97 -4.31 16.03
N ALA A 60 -5.64 -3.81 14.82
CA ALA A 60 -5.91 -4.51 13.58
C ALA A 60 -5.09 -5.82 13.46
N VAL A 61 -3.83 -5.82 13.90
CA VAL A 61 -2.99 -7.03 13.94
C VAL A 61 -3.51 -8.05 14.95
N ASP A 62 -3.90 -7.60 16.14
CA ASP A 62 -4.47 -8.47 17.17
C ASP A 62 -5.77 -9.12 16.68
N PHE A 63 -6.63 -8.38 15.96
CA PHE A 63 -7.78 -8.94 15.27
C PHE A 63 -7.38 -9.95 14.20
N TRP A 64 -6.40 -9.62 13.35
CA TRP A 64 -5.94 -10.54 12.29
C TRP A 64 -5.50 -11.89 12.84
N LYS A 65 -4.69 -11.87 13.91
CA LYS A 65 -4.19 -13.07 14.61
C LYS A 65 -5.29 -13.89 15.28
N SER A 66 -6.43 -13.27 15.56
CA SER A 66 -7.58 -13.89 16.23
C SER A 66 -8.82 -13.93 15.34
N CYS A 67 -8.63 -13.75 14.02
CA CYS A 67 -9.74 -13.73 13.06
C CYS A 67 -10.49 -15.06 13.14
N PRO A 68 -11.83 -15.04 13.27
CA PRO A 68 -12.59 -16.27 13.36
C PRO A 68 -12.45 -17.14 12.11
N ASP A 69 -12.56 -18.45 12.30
CA ASP A 69 -12.59 -19.40 11.19
C ASP A 69 -13.96 -19.44 10.52
N ASP A 70 -13.98 -19.68 9.22
CA ASP A 70 -15.18 -20.06 8.49
C ASP A 70 -15.64 -21.45 8.98
N PRO A 71 -16.86 -21.58 9.52
CA PRO A 71 -17.36 -22.83 10.09
C PRO A 71 -17.52 -23.96 9.06
N THR A 72 -17.46 -23.65 7.75
CA THR A 72 -17.64 -24.62 6.67
C THR A 72 -16.34 -25.30 6.25
N ASN A 73 -15.19 -24.64 6.42
CA ASN A 73 -13.90 -25.12 5.94
C ASN A 73 -12.78 -25.09 7.02
N ASN A 74 -13.03 -24.45 8.17
CA ASN A 74 -12.09 -24.27 9.28
C ASN A 74 -10.80 -23.51 8.91
N LEU A 75 -10.87 -22.63 7.91
CA LEU A 75 -9.84 -21.65 7.61
C LEU A 75 -10.25 -20.28 8.17
N PRO A 76 -9.30 -19.42 8.57
CA PRO A 76 -9.61 -18.05 8.94
C PRO A 76 -10.44 -17.35 7.87
N LEU A 77 -11.43 -16.54 8.28
CA LEU A 77 -12.34 -15.86 7.34
C LEU A 77 -11.60 -15.01 6.29
N TYR A 78 -10.43 -14.46 6.63
CA TYR A 78 -9.62 -13.69 5.68
C TYR A 78 -9.02 -14.52 4.54
N MET A 79 -8.97 -15.85 4.66
CA MET A 79 -8.52 -16.77 3.62
C MET A 79 -9.62 -17.11 2.62
N THR A 80 -10.90 -16.88 2.95
CA THR A 80 -12.02 -17.41 2.16
C THR A 80 -13.11 -16.40 1.86
N ASN A 81 -13.12 -15.24 2.52
CA ASN A 81 -14.09 -14.17 2.27
C ASN A 81 -13.37 -12.84 2.12
N SER A 82 -13.84 -11.98 1.23
CA SER A 82 -13.37 -10.57 1.11
C SER A 82 -13.88 -9.69 2.23
N ILE A 83 -15.12 -9.95 2.70
CA ILE A 83 -15.82 -9.11 3.66
C ILE A 83 -16.19 -9.91 4.91
N ILE A 84 -15.88 -9.33 6.06
CA ILE A 84 -16.33 -9.79 7.37
C ILE A 84 -17.36 -8.79 7.95
N ARG A 85 -18.41 -9.34 8.55
CA ARG A 85 -19.51 -8.56 9.15
C ARG A 85 -19.73 -8.99 10.58
N ARG A 86 -20.08 -8.04 11.45
CA ARG A 86 -20.53 -8.35 12.81
C ARG A 86 -21.91 -9.00 12.76
N SER A 87 -22.06 -10.14 13.43
CA SER A 87 -23.36 -10.81 13.58
C SER A 87 -24.14 -10.27 14.78
N ASN A 88 -25.46 -10.49 14.79
CA ASN A 88 -26.35 -9.96 15.84
C ASN A 88 -26.04 -10.48 17.25
N ASP A 89 -25.37 -11.64 17.36
CA ASP A 89 -24.93 -12.26 18.60
C ASP A 89 -23.55 -11.75 19.07
N GLY A 90 -22.96 -10.78 18.36
CA GLY A 90 -21.66 -10.19 18.68
C GLY A 90 -20.46 -10.92 18.08
N GLY A 91 -20.68 -12.02 17.35
CA GLY A 91 -19.65 -12.71 16.58
C GLY A 91 -19.35 -12.07 15.22
N PHE A 92 -18.69 -12.83 14.35
CA PHE A 92 -18.40 -12.42 12.97
C PHE A 92 -18.75 -13.50 11.96
N THR A 93 -19.15 -13.07 10.78
CA THR A 93 -19.45 -13.96 9.64
C THR A 93 -18.89 -13.39 8.36
N GLY A 94 -18.41 -14.26 7.47
CA GLY A 94 -18.05 -13.91 6.11
C GLY A 94 -19.27 -13.55 5.26
N SER A 95 -19.11 -12.61 4.33
CA SER A 95 -20.14 -12.30 3.33
C SER A 95 -20.10 -13.26 2.15
N SER A 96 -21.18 -13.29 1.37
CA SER A 96 -21.25 -14.03 0.10
C SER A 96 -20.63 -13.29 -1.09
N TRP A 97 -19.98 -12.14 -0.87
CA TRP A 97 -19.26 -11.43 -1.92
C TRP A 97 -18.00 -12.20 -2.31
N PRO A 98 -17.64 -12.28 -3.61
CA PRO A 98 -16.40 -12.92 -4.05
C PRO A 98 -15.19 -12.46 -3.26
N HIS A 99 -14.29 -13.38 -2.98
CA HIS A 99 -13.05 -13.11 -2.27
C HIS A 99 -11.96 -12.65 -3.24
N ASN A 100 -11.04 -11.81 -2.74
CA ASN A 100 -9.94 -11.20 -3.47
C ASN A 100 -8.60 -11.47 -2.75
N PRO A 101 -8.18 -12.76 -2.65
CA PRO A 101 -7.06 -13.19 -1.82
C PRO A 101 -5.74 -12.49 -2.14
N ILE A 102 -5.46 -12.14 -3.40
CA ILE A 102 -4.17 -11.50 -3.71
C ILE A 102 -4.04 -10.12 -3.06
N CYS A 103 -5.07 -9.28 -3.15
CA CYS A 103 -5.09 -7.96 -2.49
C CYS A 103 -4.84 -8.07 -0.99
N VAL A 104 -5.38 -9.14 -0.39
CA VAL A 104 -5.19 -9.45 1.02
C VAL A 104 -3.76 -9.92 1.29
N HIS A 105 -3.36 -11.08 0.76
CA HIS A 105 -2.10 -11.75 1.07
C HIS A 105 -0.88 -10.89 0.71
N ALA A 106 -0.88 -10.24 -0.46
CA ALA A 106 0.22 -9.36 -0.86
C ALA A 106 0.30 -8.11 0.03
N GLY A 107 -0.85 -7.55 0.41
CA GLY A 107 -0.91 -6.38 1.30
C GLY A 107 -0.44 -6.71 2.72
N VAL A 108 -0.88 -7.83 3.31
CA VAL A 108 -0.44 -8.24 4.66
C VAL A 108 0.99 -8.78 4.66
N MET A 109 1.52 -9.30 3.54
CA MET A 109 2.95 -9.59 3.42
C MET A 109 3.79 -8.32 3.67
N GLN A 110 3.41 -7.19 3.08
CA GLN A 110 4.06 -5.91 3.36
C GLN A 110 3.76 -5.42 4.79
N GLY A 111 2.48 -5.29 5.16
CA GLY A 111 2.07 -4.68 6.42
C GLY A 111 2.46 -5.48 7.66
N LEU A 112 2.43 -6.81 7.62
CA LEU A 112 2.70 -7.69 8.75
C LEU A 112 4.14 -8.21 8.76
N ALA A 113 4.56 -8.95 7.72
CA ALA A 113 5.85 -9.63 7.72
C ALA A 113 7.05 -8.67 7.54
N ILE A 114 6.85 -7.52 6.91
CA ILE A 114 7.90 -6.50 6.79
C ILE A 114 7.67 -5.43 7.85
N ASP A 115 6.58 -4.67 7.75
CA ASP A 115 6.48 -3.42 8.51
C ASP A 115 6.23 -3.67 10.00
N TRP A 116 5.14 -4.36 10.35
CA TRP A 116 4.79 -4.61 11.75
C TRP A 116 5.81 -5.51 12.46
N ARG A 117 6.28 -6.58 11.82
CA ARG A 117 7.30 -7.46 12.40
C ARG A 117 8.57 -6.69 12.74
N ASN A 118 9.06 -5.86 11.82
CA ASN A 118 10.25 -5.06 12.06
C ASN A 118 10.03 -4.07 13.20
N TYR A 119 8.87 -3.43 13.23
CA TYR A 119 8.51 -2.49 14.28
C TYR A 119 8.37 -3.14 15.67
N SER A 120 7.66 -4.26 15.76
CA SER A 120 7.23 -4.88 17.02
C SER A 120 8.15 -6.00 17.52
N GLY A 121 8.92 -6.62 16.63
CA GLY A 121 9.63 -7.87 16.90
C GLY A 121 8.73 -9.11 16.94
N ASP A 122 7.44 -8.99 16.60
CA ASP A 122 6.50 -10.12 16.62
C ASP A 122 6.72 -11.06 15.42
N ASN A 123 7.56 -12.07 15.61
CA ASN A 123 7.81 -13.09 14.59
C ASN A 123 6.61 -14.05 14.36
N SER A 124 5.58 -14.04 15.20
CA SER A 124 4.43 -14.96 15.03
C SER A 124 3.64 -14.69 13.74
N VAL A 125 3.71 -13.46 13.20
CA VAL A 125 3.04 -13.10 11.95
C VAL A 125 3.64 -13.81 10.73
N LEU A 126 4.90 -14.28 10.80
CA LEU A 126 5.52 -14.98 9.66
C LEU A 126 4.82 -16.31 9.35
N GLU A 127 4.30 -17.00 10.36
CA GLU A 127 3.57 -18.25 10.16
C GLU A 127 2.20 -18.00 9.52
N ILE A 128 1.55 -16.87 9.84
CA ILE A 128 0.30 -16.45 9.20
C ILE A 128 0.53 -16.22 7.71
N ILE A 129 1.53 -15.41 7.37
CA ILE A 129 1.89 -15.13 5.98
C ILE A 129 2.32 -16.40 5.25
N ARG A 130 3.08 -17.28 5.89
CA ARG A 130 3.45 -18.58 5.33
C ARG A 130 2.21 -19.37 4.91
N ASN A 131 1.20 -19.46 5.78
CA ASN A 131 -0.02 -20.20 5.49
C ASN A 131 -0.81 -19.58 4.33
N GLU A 132 -0.91 -18.26 4.28
CA GLU A 132 -1.55 -17.53 3.16
C GLU A 132 -0.86 -17.81 1.81
N LEU A 133 0.47 -17.65 1.78
CA LEU A 133 1.26 -17.85 0.56
C LEU A 133 1.31 -19.33 0.13
N ASP A 134 1.43 -20.26 1.08
CA ASP A 134 1.38 -21.70 0.79
C ASP A 134 0.02 -22.11 0.24
N HIS A 135 -1.06 -21.56 0.80
CA HIS A 135 -2.41 -21.79 0.31
C HIS A 135 -2.59 -21.25 -1.11
N GLN A 136 -2.11 -20.04 -1.42
CA GLN A 136 -2.17 -19.50 -2.78
C GLN A 136 -1.41 -20.38 -3.78
N ILE A 137 -0.20 -20.83 -3.44
CA ILE A 137 0.60 -21.73 -4.29
C ILE A 137 -0.15 -23.05 -4.52
N GLN A 138 -0.74 -23.62 -3.47
CA GLN A 138 -1.36 -24.94 -3.53
C GLN A 138 -2.75 -24.93 -4.18
N PHE A 139 -3.56 -23.92 -3.90
CA PHE A 139 -5.00 -23.90 -4.21
C PHE A 139 -5.43 -22.74 -5.10
N GLY A 140 -4.52 -21.84 -5.45
CA GLY A 140 -4.84 -20.62 -6.19
C GLY A 140 -3.89 -20.32 -7.35
N THR A 141 -3.30 -21.35 -7.96
CA THR A 141 -2.36 -21.22 -9.08
C THR A 141 -2.91 -21.89 -10.33
N THR A 142 -2.78 -21.23 -11.49
CA THR A 142 -3.27 -21.74 -12.77
C THR A 142 -2.50 -23.01 -13.22
N PRO A 143 -3.13 -23.93 -13.97
CA PRO A 143 -2.45 -25.08 -14.54
C PRO A 143 -1.25 -24.72 -15.41
N PRO A 144 -0.21 -25.57 -15.46
CA PRO A 144 1.05 -25.28 -16.15
C PRO A 144 0.97 -25.33 -17.68
N ASP A 145 -0.12 -25.86 -18.24
CA ASP A 145 -0.36 -26.01 -19.68
C ASP A 145 -1.29 -24.95 -20.27
N TRP A 146 -1.67 -23.94 -19.48
CA TRP A 146 -2.52 -22.84 -19.91
C TRP A 146 -1.71 -21.67 -20.50
N GLU A 147 -2.38 -20.78 -21.23
CA GLU A 147 -1.75 -19.58 -21.83
C GLU A 147 -1.08 -18.70 -20.76
N TRP A 148 -1.75 -18.53 -19.62
CA TRP A 148 -1.18 -17.95 -18.40
C TRP A 148 -0.87 -19.06 -17.40
N ALA A 149 0.24 -19.76 -17.62
CA ALA A 149 0.65 -20.91 -16.83
C ALA A 149 1.25 -20.55 -15.47
N SER A 150 0.89 -21.32 -14.44
CA SER A 150 1.51 -21.30 -13.10
C SER A 150 1.52 -19.94 -12.38
N VAL A 151 0.53 -19.09 -12.63
CA VAL A 151 0.35 -17.77 -12.01
C VAL A 151 -0.83 -17.76 -11.04
N PRO A 152 -0.85 -16.87 -10.03
CA PRO A 152 -1.88 -16.88 -9.01
C PRO A 152 -3.19 -16.25 -9.51
N TYR A 153 -4.33 -16.84 -9.14
CA TYR A 153 -5.66 -16.23 -9.30
C TYR A 153 -5.88 -15.09 -8.32
N ALA A 154 -6.42 -13.98 -8.83
CA ALA A 154 -6.72 -12.78 -8.05
C ALA A 154 -7.93 -12.94 -7.12
N SER A 155 -8.92 -13.73 -7.56
CA SER A 155 -10.20 -13.91 -6.89
C SER A 155 -10.62 -15.36 -6.69
N SER A 156 -11.60 -15.55 -5.82
CA SER A 156 -12.30 -16.81 -5.60
C SER A 156 -13.76 -16.59 -5.22
N GLU A 157 -14.57 -17.64 -5.34
CA GLU A 157 -15.90 -17.65 -4.75
C GLU A 157 -15.85 -17.54 -3.22
N ALA A 158 -16.83 -16.86 -2.63
CA ALA A 158 -16.91 -16.68 -1.19
C ALA A 158 -17.00 -18.03 -0.44
N GLY A 159 -16.19 -18.18 0.61
CA GLY A 159 -16.12 -19.39 1.45
C GLY A 159 -15.42 -20.58 0.79
N LYS A 160 -14.78 -20.41 -0.38
CA LYS A 160 -14.09 -21.50 -1.09
C LYS A 160 -12.61 -21.58 -0.74
N VAL A 161 -12.13 -22.83 -0.68
CA VAL A 161 -10.72 -23.19 -0.47
C VAL A 161 -9.91 -23.02 -1.77
N ILE A 162 -10.51 -23.34 -2.92
CA ILE A 162 -9.86 -23.22 -4.22
C ILE A 162 -10.07 -21.80 -4.74
N TYR A 163 -9.00 -21.18 -5.25
CA TYR A 163 -9.06 -19.89 -5.94
C TYR A 163 -8.90 -20.13 -7.43
N ASP A 164 -9.98 -19.91 -8.18
CA ASP A 164 -10.06 -20.12 -9.62
C ASP A 164 -10.92 -19.05 -10.31
N GLY A 165 -10.93 -17.84 -9.75
CA GLY A 165 -11.81 -16.75 -10.14
C GLY A 165 -13.17 -16.82 -9.45
N ALA A 166 -14.10 -15.94 -9.83
CA ALA A 166 -15.42 -15.84 -9.22
C ALA A 166 -16.54 -15.85 -10.27
N SER A 167 -17.27 -16.96 -10.32
CA SER A 167 -18.38 -17.22 -11.24
C SER A 167 -19.70 -16.54 -10.87
N LEU A 168 -19.80 -15.89 -9.70
CA LEU A 168 -21.01 -15.20 -9.23
C LEU A 168 -21.63 -14.33 -10.32
N PHE A 169 -20.80 -13.60 -11.08
CA PHE A 169 -21.23 -12.73 -12.15
C PHE A 169 -21.17 -13.34 -13.55
N ASP A 170 -20.82 -14.61 -13.68
CA ASP A 170 -21.01 -15.36 -14.93
C ASP A 170 -22.47 -15.82 -15.07
N THR A 171 -23.09 -16.20 -13.95
CA THR A 171 -24.42 -16.84 -13.93
C THR A 171 -25.54 -15.94 -13.41
N ALA A 172 -25.23 -14.95 -12.57
CA ALA A 172 -26.20 -13.99 -12.04
C ALA A 172 -26.31 -12.70 -12.87
N VAL A 173 -25.98 -12.76 -14.17
CA VAL A 173 -25.95 -11.59 -15.06
C VAL A 173 -27.34 -11.00 -15.28
N THR A 174 -27.44 -9.72 -15.00
CA THR A 174 -28.46 -8.77 -15.40
C THR A 174 -27.76 -7.64 -16.16
N GLU A 175 -28.51 -6.82 -16.89
CA GLU A 175 -27.95 -5.58 -17.48
C GLU A 175 -27.26 -4.69 -16.42
N THR A 176 -27.64 -4.83 -15.15
CA THR A 176 -27.12 -4.04 -14.03
C THR A 176 -25.92 -4.64 -13.27
N ASN A 177 -25.43 -5.81 -13.63
CA ASN A 177 -24.22 -6.40 -13.03
C ASN A 177 -23.38 -7.20 -14.04
N MET A 178 -23.69 -7.11 -15.33
CA MET A 178 -22.85 -7.65 -16.40
C MET A 178 -21.43 -7.07 -16.32
N GLY A 179 -20.44 -7.96 -16.34
CA GLY A 179 -19.02 -7.60 -16.28
C GLY A 179 -18.55 -7.08 -14.91
N ARG A 180 -19.31 -7.31 -13.82
CA ARG A 180 -18.87 -7.02 -12.46
C ARG A 180 -18.06 -8.19 -11.91
N GLY A 181 -17.00 -7.98 -11.13
CA GLY A 181 -16.09 -9.05 -10.72
C GLY A 181 -15.27 -9.62 -11.89
N ASP A 182 -14.44 -10.62 -11.61
CA ASP A 182 -13.49 -11.13 -12.61
C ASP A 182 -14.09 -12.19 -13.54
N GLY A 183 -14.97 -13.05 -13.02
CA GLY A 183 -15.49 -14.23 -13.72
C GLY A 183 -14.66 -15.49 -13.46
N SER A 184 -15.17 -16.65 -13.89
CA SER A 184 -14.47 -17.93 -13.73
C SER A 184 -13.18 -17.95 -14.55
N TYR A 185 -12.09 -18.44 -13.96
CA TYR A 185 -10.78 -18.58 -14.61
C TYR A 185 -10.19 -17.28 -15.16
N ALA A 186 -10.65 -16.14 -14.65
CA ALA A 186 -10.11 -14.83 -15.00
C ALA A 186 -8.94 -14.46 -14.08
N LEU A 187 -7.95 -13.78 -14.65
CA LEU A 187 -6.83 -13.18 -13.93
C LEU A 187 -6.94 -11.67 -14.01
N GLU A 188 -6.53 -11.01 -12.94
CA GLU A 188 -6.15 -9.60 -12.95
C GLU A 188 -4.62 -9.51 -13.06
N VAL A 189 -4.10 -9.03 -14.18
CA VAL A 189 -2.65 -9.17 -14.49
C VAL A 189 -1.78 -8.30 -13.60
N ASP A 190 -2.30 -7.18 -13.09
CA ASP A 190 -1.63 -6.37 -12.08
C ASP A 190 -1.37 -7.16 -10.78
N LYS A 191 -2.31 -8.04 -10.39
CA LYS A 191 -2.19 -8.85 -9.17
C LYS A 191 -1.13 -9.95 -9.27
N ILE A 192 -0.75 -10.34 -10.50
CA ILE A 192 0.39 -11.25 -10.69
C ILE A 192 1.68 -10.59 -10.20
N GLY A 193 1.84 -9.27 -10.39
CA GLY A 193 2.92 -8.48 -9.81
C GLY A 193 2.83 -8.40 -8.29
N ASP A 194 1.67 -7.99 -7.75
CA ASP A 194 1.42 -7.85 -6.31
C ASP A 194 1.81 -9.13 -5.55
N MET A 195 1.34 -10.29 -6.02
CA MET A 195 1.66 -11.57 -5.39
C MET A 195 3.09 -12.03 -5.69
N GLY A 196 3.60 -11.80 -6.91
CA GLY A 196 4.96 -12.18 -7.28
C GLY A 196 6.02 -11.46 -6.42
N ILE A 197 5.86 -10.16 -6.16
CA ILE A 197 6.75 -9.42 -5.25
C ILE A 197 6.57 -9.87 -3.80
N ALA A 198 5.35 -10.25 -3.38
CA ALA A 198 5.11 -10.81 -2.05
C ALA A 198 5.87 -12.13 -1.85
N TYR A 199 5.81 -13.05 -2.81
CA TYR A 199 6.60 -14.28 -2.79
C TYR A 199 8.10 -14.01 -2.76
N LEU A 200 8.60 -13.08 -3.58
CA LEU A 200 10.02 -12.75 -3.61
C LEU A 200 10.50 -12.21 -2.27
N LYS A 201 9.78 -11.24 -1.69
CA LYS A 201 10.09 -10.70 -0.36
C LYS A 201 10.06 -11.76 0.73
N PHE A 202 9.11 -12.70 0.67
CA PHE A 202 9.06 -13.78 1.66
C PHE A 202 10.20 -14.79 1.48
N TYR A 203 10.66 -15.03 0.25
CA TYR A 203 11.93 -15.72 0.00
C TYR A 203 13.11 -14.98 0.61
N GLU A 204 13.19 -13.65 0.50
CA GLU A 204 14.29 -12.87 1.08
C GLU A 204 14.31 -12.94 2.61
N ILE A 205 13.13 -13.04 3.25
CA ILE A 205 13.03 -13.26 4.71
C ILE A 205 13.46 -14.68 5.10
N THR A 206 13.01 -15.70 4.37
CA THR A 206 13.03 -17.10 4.84
C THR A 206 14.09 -17.98 4.18
N GLY A 207 14.56 -17.61 3.00
CA GLY A 207 15.40 -18.42 2.12
C GLY A 207 14.69 -19.59 1.43
N GLU A 208 13.36 -19.72 1.57
CA GLU A 208 12.64 -20.88 1.02
C GLU A 208 12.38 -20.76 -0.47
N THR A 209 13.01 -21.65 -1.24
CA THR A 209 13.04 -21.59 -2.70
C THR A 209 11.69 -21.81 -3.37
N LYS A 210 10.68 -22.36 -2.68
CA LYS A 210 9.32 -22.50 -3.23
C LYS A 210 8.70 -21.12 -3.55
N TYR A 211 8.97 -20.11 -2.72
CA TYR A 211 8.49 -18.75 -2.97
C TYR A 211 9.28 -18.08 -4.09
N LEU A 212 10.60 -18.29 -4.16
CA LEU A 212 11.40 -17.83 -5.31
C LEU A 212 10.90 -18.41 -6.63
N ASN A 213 10.56 -19.71 -6.67
CA ASN A 213 10.01 -20.35 -7.86
C ASN A 213 8.63 -19.79 -8.24
N ALA A 214 7.75 -19.55 -7.26
CA ALA A 214 6.44 -18.93 -7.52
C ALA A 214 6.59 -17.49 -8.04
N ALA A 215 7.53 -16.72 -7.50
CA ALA A 215 7.87 -15.39 -7.99
C ALA A 215 8.43 -15.43 -9.42
N PHE A 216 9.27 -16.42 -9.76
CA PHE A 216 9.74 -16.63 -11.14
C PHE A 216 8.61 -16.91 -12.11
N ASN A 217 7.64 -17.74 -11.74
CA ASN A 217 6.48 -18.01 -12.61
C ASN A 217 5.71 -16.72 -12.92
N CYS A 218 5.52 -15.87 -11.90
CA CYS A 218 4.87 -14.56 -12.08
C CYS A 218 5.68 -13.65 -13.03
N ALA A 219 6.99 -13.51 -12.80
CA ALA A 219 7.85 -12.65 -13.62
C ALA A 219 7.99 -13.16 -15.07
N ASP A 220 8.14 -14.47 -15.26
CA ASP A 220 8.20 -15.10 -16.59
C ASP A 220 6.90 -14.89 -17.36
N ALA A 221 5.74 -15.07 -16.71
CA ALA A 221 4.44 -14.80 -17.34
C ALA A 221 4.30 -13.32 -17.74
N LEU A 222 4.62 -12.39 -16.83
CA LEU A 222 4.60 -10.96 -17.13
C LEU A 222 5.52 -10.59 -18.30
N ALA A 223 6.74 -11.12 -18.33
CA ALA A 223 7.69 -10.85 -19.40
C ALA A 223 7.28 -11.45 -20.75
N ASN A 224 6.64 -12.62 -20.76
CA ASN A 224 6.14 -13.28 -21.97
C ASN A 224 4.91 -12.58 -22.57
N HIS A 225 4.07 -12.00 -21.71
CA HIS A 225 2.80 -11.36 -22.09
C HIS A 225 2.86 -9.84 -22.17
N VAL A 226 4.03 -9.23 -21.93
CA VAL A 226 4.19 -7.79 -22.09
C VAL A 226 4.04 -7.42 -23.56
N ARG A 227 3.22 -6.41 -23.83
CA ARG A 227 3.08 -5.81 -25.14
C ARG A 227 3.49 -4.35 -25.08
N LYS A 228 3.91 -3.82 -26.22
CA LYS A 228 3.93 -2.36 -26.38
C LYS A 228 2.47 -1.90 -26.26
N GLY A 229 2.17 -0.99 -25.34
CA GLY A 229 0.86 -0.33 -25.35
C GLY A 229 0.60 0.20 -26.76
N VAL A 230 -0.50 -0.24 -27.38
CA VAL A 230 -0.86 0.06 -28.76
C VAL A 230 -1.76 1.28 -28.84
N HIS A 231 -1.31 2.19 -29.70
CA HIS A 231 -1.96 3.34 -30.28
C HIS A 231 -3.40 3.04 -30.75
N THR A 232 -4.35 3.93 -30.48
CA THR A 232 -5.45 4.08 -31.43
C THR A 232 -4.83 4.41 -32.80
N LYS A 233 -5.27 3.71 -33.85
CA LYS A 233 -4.67 3.73 -35.20
C LYS A 233 -4.41 5.14 -35.78
N ASP A 234 -5.08 6.16 -35.23
CA ASP A 234 -5.06 7.56 -35.64
C ASP A 234 -4.68 8.55 -34.51
N GLY A 235 -4.07 8.09 -33.40
CA GLY A 235 -3.84 8.90 -32.18
C GLY A 235 -5.07 8.98 -31.28
N ILE A 236 -4.94 9.49 -30.04
CA ILE A 236 -6.03 9.47 -29.03
C ILE A 236 -7.27 10.18 -29.58
N GLU A 237 -8.30 9.41 -29.97
CA GLU A 237 -9.64 9.94 -30.16
C GLU A 237 -10.29 10.11 -28.79
N TRP A 238 -10.28 11.35 -28.28
CA TRP A 238 -10.91 11.72 -27.00
C TRP A 238 -12.39 11.35 -26.93
N SER A 239 -13.07 11.14 -28.07
CA SER A 239 -14.45 10.69 -28.14
C SER A 239 -14.66 9.22 -27.78
N ASN A 240 -13.61 8.38 -27.83
CA ASN A 240 -13.72 6.93 -27.64
C ASN A 240 -12.83 6.37 -26.52
N LEU A 241 -11.76 7.07 -26.09
CA LEU A 241 -10.87 6.73 -24.95
C LEU A 241 -10.39 5.25 -24.86
N VAL A 242 -10.43 4.52 -25.97
CA VAL A 242 -9.96 3.13 -26.05
C VAL A 242 -8.44 3.15 -26.06
N MET A 243 -7.83 2.64 -24.99
CA MET A 243 -6.38 2.58 -24.82
C MET A 243 -5.98 1.18 -24.40
N THR A 244 -4.74 0.81 -24.68
CA THR A 244 -4.17 -0.45 -24.21
C THR A 244 -2.92 -0.18 -23.38
N SER A 245 -2.79 -0.91 -22.28
CA SER A 245 -1.61 -0.87 -21.41
C SER A 245 -0.65 -2.04 -21.71
N PRO A 246 0.60 -2.01 -21.20
CA PRO A 246 1.58 -3.07 -21.41
C PRO A 246 1.09 -4.47 -21.03
N TRP A 247 0.16 -4.54 -20.09
CA TRP A 247 -0.65 -5.72 -19.82
C TRP A 247 -2.13 -5.33 -19.76
N PRO A 248 -3.06 -6.19 -20.21
CA PRO A 248 -4.48 -5.99 -19.96
C PRO A 248 -4.78 -5.98 -18.46
N PHE A 249 -5.90 -5.40 -18.05
CA PHE A 249 -6.38 -5.53 -16.67
C PHE A 249 -6.85 -6.97 -16.42
N ARG A 250 -7.75 -7.49 -17.28
CA ARG A 250 -8.36 -8.82 -17.11
C ARG A 250 -8.20 -9.72 -18.32
N VAL A 251 -7.89 -10.99 -18.06
CA VAL A 251 -7.75 -12.04 -19.08
C VAL A 251 -8.30 -13.39 -18.61
N LYS A 252 -8.79 -14.21 -19.53
CA LYS A 252 -9.00 -15.64 -19.29
C LYS A 252 -7.65 -16.36 -19.24
N ALA A 253 -7.35 -17.03 -18.13
CA ALA A 253 -6.07 -17.70 -17.93
C ALA A 253 -5.82 -18.82 -18.94
N GLU A 254 -6.88 -19.56 -19.32
CA GLU A 254 -6.83 -20.74 -20.18
C GLU A 254 -6.27 -20.44 -21.58
N ASN A 255 -6.79 -19.37 -22.20
CA ASN A 255 -6.64 -19.10 -23.63
C ASN A 255 -6.12 -17.69 -23.93
N GLY A 256 -5.89 -16.85 -22.90
CA GLY A 256 -5.42 -15.48 -23.05
C GLY A 256 -6.46 -14.49 -23.59
N GLU A 257 -7.75 -14.84 -23.60
CA GLU A 257 -8.80 -13.92 -24.05
C GLU A 257 -8.86 -12.68 -23.15
N ILE A 258 -8.64 -11.51 -23.74
CA ILE A 258 -8.65 -10.22 -23.04
C ILE A 258 -10.10 -9.77 -22.79
N GLN A 259 -10.42 -9.51 -21.53
CA GLN A 259 -11.73 -9.00 -21.10
C GLN A 259 -11.69 -7.48 -20.87
N GLU A 260 -10.61 -6.97 -20.28
CA GLU A 260 -10.39 -5.53 -20.13
C GLU A 260 -8.95 -5.18 -20.47
N ASP A 261 -8.79 -4.29 -21.47
CA ASP A 261 -7.52 -4.13 -22.16
C ASP A 261 -6.58 -3.08 -21.53
N TYR A 262 -7.02 -2.45 -20.44
CA TYR A 262 -6.32 -1.32 -19.83
C TYR A 262 -6.29 -1.37 -18.30
N THR A 263 -5.08 -1.33 -17.75
CA THR A 263 -4.77 -0.98 -16.36
C THR A 263 -3.58 -0.01 -16.31
N SER A 264 -3.64 0.91 -15.35
CA SER A 264 -2.53 1.78 -14.96
C SER A 264 -1.75 1.25 -13.76
N HIS A 265 -2.20 0.17 -13.14
CA HIS A 265 -1.55 -0.45 -12.00
C HIS A 265 -0.44 -1.41 -12.47
N VAL A 266 0.70 -0.84 -12.84
CA VAL A 266 1.86 -1.61 -13.36
C VAL A 266 3.06 -1.60 -12.42
N VAL A 267 2.93 -0.95 -11.27
CA VAL A 267 4.05 -0.65 -10.36
C VAL A 267 4.61 -1.92 -9.72
N ASP A 268 3.76 -2.83 -9.26
CA ASP A 268 4.26 -4.04 -8.61
C ASP A 268 4.80 -5.07 -9.63
N ASN A 269 4.29 -5.05 -10.88
CA ASN A 269 4.94 -5.75 -12.00
C ASN A 269 6.37 -5.20 -12.23
N LEU A 270 6.54 -3.88 -12.24
CA LEU A 270 7.86 -3.25 -12.35
C LEU A 270 8.76 -3.63 -11.18
N ARG A 271 8.28 -3.50 -9.93
CA ARG A 271 9.05 -3.84 -8.73
C ARG A 271 9.56 -5.28 -8.78
N LEU A 272 8.72 -6.24 -9.15
CA LEU A 272 9.12 -7.63 -9.27
C LEU A 272 10.24 -7.84 -10.30
N LEU A 273 10.06 -7.30 -11.51
CA LEU A 273 11.02 -7.48 -12.60
C LEU A 273 12.35 -6.78 -12.29
N GLU A 274 12.29 -5.55 -11.78
CA GLU A 274 13.48 -4.76 -11.42
C GLU A 274 14.24 -5.41 -10.27
N GLU A 275 13.53 -5.93 -9.26
CA GLU A 275 14.16 -6.61 -8.13
C GLU A 275 14.90 -7.86 -8.57
N PHE A 276 14.32 -8.67 -9.47
CA PHE A 276 15.02 -9.81 -10.05
C PHE A 276 16.28 -9.42 -10.83
N VAL A 277 16.23 -8.32 -11.59
CA VAL A 277 17.41 -7.80 -12.28
C VAL A 277 18.45 -7.29 -11.27
N ARG A 278 18.03 -6.65 -10.18
CA ARG A 278 18.91 -6.14 -9.11
C ARG A 278 19.66 -7.27 -8.40
N ILE A 279 18.96 -8.34 -8.03
CA ILE A 279 19.53 -9.46 -7.26
C ILE A 279 20.05 -10.60 -8.14
N LYS A 280 20.12 -10.42 -9.46
CA LYS A 280 20.44 -11.45 -10.47
C LYS A 280 21.64 -12.33 -10.12
N ASP A 281 22.71 -11.75 -9.57
CA ASP A 281 23.93 -12.48 -9.25
C ASP A 281 23.74 -13.40 -8.03
N ARG A 282 22.92 -12.96 -7.06
CA ARG A 282 22.61 -13.70 -5.83
C ARG A 282 21.74 -14.93 -6.11
N ILE A 283 20.76 -14.78 -7.00
CA ILE A 283 19.84 -15.87 -7.38
C ILE A 283 20.28 -16.63 -8.64
N GLN A 284 21.43 -16.27 -9.22
CA GLN A 284 21.97 -16.86 -10.45
C GLN A 284 20.97 -16.81 -11.63
N LEU A 285 20.38 -15.63 -11.85
CA LEU A 285 19.40 -15.41 -12.92
C LEU A 285 20.07 -15.56 -14.30
N SER A 286 19.43 -16.31 -15.20
CA SER A 286 19.99 -16.54 -16.54
C SER A 286 20.02 -15.25 -17.38
N SER A 287 20.95 -15.17 -18.34
CA SER A 287 21.06 -14.04 -19.26
C SER A 287 19.76 -13.80 -20.04
N GLU A 288 19.05 -14.87 -20.38
CA GLU A 288 17.79 -14.82 -21.12
C GLU A 288 16.69 -14.18 -20.28
N ARG A 289 16.54 -14.60 -19.01
CA ARG A 289 15.58 -13.98 -18.08
C ARG A 289 15.91 -12.52 -17.81
N VAL A 290 17.18 -12.19 -17.56
CA VAL A 290 17.62 -10.80 -17.38
C VAL A 290 17.22 -9.94 -18.58
N GLN A 291 17.46 -10.43 -19.81
CA GLN A 291 17.11 -9.69 -21.03
C GLN A 291 15.59 -9.55 -21.22
N ALA A 292 14.82 -10.60 -20.92
CA ALA A 292 13.36 -10.58 -21.01
C ALA A 292 12.74 -9.61 -20.01
N TYR A 293 13.20 -9.65 -18.75
CA TYR A 293 12.72 -8.76 -17.70
C TYR A 293 13.08 -7.31 -17.99
N GLN A 294 14.33 -7.04 -18.42
CA GLN A 294 14.73 -5.69 -18.81
C GLN A 294 13.89 -5.15 -19.98
N ASN A 295 13.59 -5.98 -20.98
CA ASN A 295 12.72 -5.57 -22.09
C ASN A 295 11.31 -5.19 -21.60
N ALA A 296 10.73 -5.97 -20.68
CA ALA A 296 9.42 -5.65 -20.10
C ALA A 296 9.47 -4.33 -19.30
N ILE A 297 10.51 -4.14 -18.47
CA ILE A 297 10.76 -2.90 -17.71
C ILE A 297 10.84 -1.69 -18.67
N ASP A 298 11.63 -1.79 -19.72
CA ASP A 298 11.81 -0.72 -20.70
C ASP A 298 10.49 -0.36 -21.41
N ILE A 299 9.68 -1.36 -21.77
CA ILE A 299 8.36 -1.14 -22.39
C ILE A 299 7.45 -0.36 -21.45
N VAL A 300 7.38 -0.75 -20.18
CA VAL A 300 6.48 -0.13 -19.20
C VAL A 300 6.91 1.31 -18.89
N TRP A 301 8.20 1.56 -18.67
CA TRP A 301 8.70 2.92 -18.43
C TRP A 301 8.46 3.86 -19.62
N ASN A 302 8.71 3.37 -20.83
CA ASN A 302 8.41 4.12 -22.06
C ASN A 302 6.92 4.42 -22.16
N TRP A 303 6.06 3.47 -21.83
CA TRP A 303 4.61 3.67 -21.84
C TRP A 303 4.13 4.67 -20.79
N LEU A 304 4.55 4.54 -19.53
CA LEU A 304 4.13 5.39 -18.40
C LEU A 304 4.29 6.88 -18.69
N TYR A 305 5.42 7.27 -19.31
CA TYR A 305 5.75 8.67 -19.63
C TYR A 305 5.42 9.10 -21.05
N SER A 306 4.92 8.20 -21.90
CA SER A 306 4.48 8.55 -23.26
C SER A 306 3.30 9.52 -23.25
N ALA A 307 2.97 10.11 -24.39
CA ALA A 307 1.78 10.96 -24.55
C ALA A 307 0.45 10.23 -24.23
N GLU A 308 0.47 8.90 -24.26
CA GLU A 308 -0.67 8.01 -24.00
C GLU A 308 -0.59 7.39 -22.58
N GLY A 309 0.54 7.54 -21.89
CA GLY A 309 0.73 7.02 -20.54
C GLY A 309 -0.09 7.76 -19.49
N PRO A 310 -0.42 7.10 -18.35
CA PRO A 310 -1.25 7.70 -17.31
C PRO A 310 -0.62 8.96 -16.69
N VAL A 311 0.70 9.12 -16.73
CA VAL A 311 1.39 10.35 -16.29
C VAL A 311 0.99 11.57 -17.13
N LYS A 312 0.70 11.38 -18.42
CA LYS A 312 0.27 12.47 -19.33
C LYS A 312 -1.24 12.56 -19.47
N THR A 313 -1.93 11.44 -19.50
CA THR A 313 -3.38 11.39 -19.75
C THR A 313 -4.21 11.53 -18.48
N SER A 314 -3.63 11.28 -17.30
CA SER A 314 -4.35 11.17 -16.02
C SER A 314 -5.45 10.09 -16.01
N ILE A 315 -5.32 9.08 -16.89
CA ILE A 315 -6.21 7.92 -16.94
C ILE A 315 -5.66 6.87 -15.98
N TRP A 316 -5.97 7.05 -14.70
CA TRP A 316 -5.59 6.11 -13.66
C TRP A 316 -6.75 5.14 -13.39
N LYS A 317 -6.68 3.91 -13.91
CA LYS A 317 -7.74 2.89 -13.89
C LYS A 317 -7.17 1.48 -13.62
N GLY A 318 -8.03 0.57 -13.17
CA GLY A 318 -7.87 -0.88 -13.32
C GLY A 318 -7.09 -1.48 -12.15
N TYR A 319 -7.78 -1.68 -11.04
CA TYR A 319 -7.19 -2.30 -9.84
C TYR A 319 -8.23 -3.00 -8.97
N PHE A 320 -9.44 -2.44 -8.88
CA PHE A 320 -10.52 -3.04 -8.09
C PHE A 320 -11.47 -3.81 -9.01
N GLU A 321 -11.73 -5.04 -8.60
CA GLU A 321 -12.52 -6.01 -9.36
C GLU A 321 -14.02 -5.78 -9.24
N ASP A 322 -14.44 -5.07 -8.21
CA ASP A 322 -15.81 -4.97 -7.72
C ASP A 322 -16.71 -4.07 -8.58
N ILE A 323 -16.17 -3.43 -9.61
CA ILE A 323 -16.89 -2.61 -10.59
C ILE A 323 -17.16 -3.35 -11.90
N ARG A 324 -18.07 -2.80 -12.72
CA ARG A 324 -18.33 -3.33 -14.06
C ARG A 324 -17.19 -3.05 -15.02
N TRP A 325 -17.06 -3.88 -16.06
CA TRP A 325 -16.19 -3.62 -17.20
C TRP A 325 -16.41 -2.22 -17.75
N ASP A 326 -15.29 -1.56 -17.99
CA ASP A 326 -15.26 -0.17 -18.43
C ASP A 326 -14.40 -0.06 -19.70
N PRO A 327 -14.95 -0.42 -20.87
CA PRO A 327 -14.21 -0.50 -22.13
C PRO A 327 -13.78 0.87 -22.68
N VAL A 328 -14.35 1.95 -22.15
CA VAL A 328 -14.04 3.35 -22.54
C VAL A 328 -13.17 4.06 -21.50
N ASN A 329 -12.66 3.31 -20.51
CA ASN A 329 -11.75 3.81 -19.49
C ASN A 329 -12.24 5.10 -18.83
N LEU A 330 -13.45 5.12 -18.29
CA LEU A 330 -14.03 6.24 -17.52
C LEU A 330 -13.80 6.12 -16.01
N ASN A 331 -13.72 4.92 -15.45
CA ASN A 331 -13.48 4.75 -14.03
C ASN A 331 -12.06 5.21 -13.68
N ARG A 332 -11.95 6.08 -12.68
CA ARG A 332 -10.68 6.53 -12.11
C ARG A 332 -10.52 5.97 -10.70
N VAL A 333 -9.31 5.52 -10.37
CA VAL A 333 -8.95 5.00 -9.04
C VAL A 333 -7.87 5.89 -8.41
N ASN A 334 -7.88 6.03 -7.09
CA ASN A 334 -6.78 6.72 -6.39
C ASN A 334 -5.54 5.83 -6.17
N ASN A 335 -5.71 4.51 -6.20
CA ASN A 335 -4.67 3.55 -5.84
C ASN A 335 -3.44 3.65 -6.76
N SER A 336 -3.61 3.45 -8.08
CA SER A 336 -2.51 3.42 -9.05
C SER A 336 -1.59 4.66 -9.03
N PRO A 337 -2.10 5.92 -9.02
CA PRO A 337 -1.23 7.11 -8.98
C PRO A 337 -0.52 7.25 -7.64
N MET A 338 -1.13 6.79 -6.53
CA MET A 338 -0.49 6.83 -5.21
C MET A 338 0.60 5.76 -5.08
N GLU A 339 0.39 4.56 -5.62
CA GLU A 339 1.45 3.54 -5.63
C GLU A 339 2.59 3.90 -6.59
N PHE A 340 2.30 4.58 -7.71
CA PHE A 340 3.33 5.13 -8.58
C PHE A 340 4.09 6.27 -7.90
N ALA A 341 3.40 7.19 -7.19
CA ALA A 341 4.05 8.21 -6.38
C ALA A 341 4.96 7.58 -5.30
N ARG A 342 4.48 6.53 -4.61
CA ARG A 342 5.27 5.78 -3.62
C ARG A 342 6.54 5.22 -4.23
N TYR A 343 6.42 4.60 -5.40
CA TYR A 343 7.55 4.05 -6.13
C TYR A 343 8.58 5.13 -6.46
N LEU A 344 8.16 6.27 -7.03
CA LEU A 344 9.06 7.35 -7.40
C LEU A 344 9.73 8.01 -6.20
N ILE A 345 9.04 8.19 -5.07
CA ILE A 345 9.66 8.75 -3.84
C ILE A 345 10.76 7.82 -3.32
N LYS A 346 10.57 6.50 -3.41
CA LYS A 346 11.56 5.51 -2.99
C LYS A 346 12.70 5.31 -4.01
N ASN A 347 12.52 5.74 -5.26
CA ASN A 347 13.48 5.64 -6.35
C ASN A 347 13.56 6.97 -7.14
N PRO A 348 14.00 8.06 -6.48
CA PRO A 348 13.86 9.42 -7.01
C PRO A 348 14.65 9.67 -8.31
N GLU A 349 15.67 8.87 -8.58
CA GLU A 349 16.44 8.89 -9.83
C GLU A 349 15.61 8.55 -11.07
N ASN A 350 14.47 7.87 -10.90
CA ASN A 350 13.58 7.46 -12.00
C ASN A 350 12.67 8.60 -12.51
N ASP A 351 12.67 9.77 -11.85
CA ASP A 351 11.98 10.95 -12.36
C ASP A 351 12.81 12.24 -12.15
N PRO A 352 13.45 12.78 -13.20
CA PRO A 352 14.19 14.05 -13.09
C PRO A 352 13.30 15.25 -12.75
N ASN A 353 11.97 15.12 -12.87
CA ASN A 353 10.99 16.15 -12.53
C ASN A 353 10.15 15.76 -11.29
N ILE A 354 10.67 14.92 -10.40
CA ILE A 354 9.94 14.42 -9.21
C ILE A 354 9.28 15.53 -8.37
N ASN A 355 9.95 16.69 -8.24
CA ASN A 355 9.45 17.89 -7.54
C ASN A 355 8.20 18.52 -8.18
N VAL A 356 7.85 18.12 -9.40
CA VAL A 356 6.62 18.50 -10.10
C VAL A 356 5.65 17.32 -10.14
N THR A 357 6.14 16.13 -10.49
CA THR A 357 5.31 14.93 -10.68
C THR A 357 4.61 14.51 -9.38
N ILE A 358 5.34 14.42 -8.25
CA ILE A 358 4.75 13.95 -6.99
C ILE A 358 3.67 14.90 -6.48
N PRO A 359 3.92 16.23 -6.36
CA PRO A 359 2.85 17.15 -6.02
C PRO A 359 1.67 17.07 -6.98
N ALA A 360 1.90 16.93 -8.30
CA ALA A 360 0.81 16.83 -9.27
C ALA A 360 -0.07 15.59 -9.04
N LEU A 361 0.51 14.42 -8.74
CA LEU A 361 -0.23 13.20 -8.41
C LEU A 361 -1.03 13.34 -7.12
N ILE A 362 -0.41 13.87 -6.06
CA ILE A 362 -1.08 14.11 -4.77
C ILE A 362 -2.25 15.08 -4.95
N TRP A 363 -2.05 16.18 -5.68
CA TRP A 363 -3.11 17.15 -5.97
C TRP A 363 -4.21 16.58 -6.86
N TRP A 364 -3.86 15.77 -7.85
CA TRP A 364 -4.85 15.12 -8.69
C TRP A 364 -5.77 14.20 -7.87
N VAL A 365 -5.20 13.37 -6.98
CA VAL A 365 -5.99 12.50 -6.09
C VAL A 365 -6.84 13.34 -5.13
N LYS A 366 -6.26 14.33 -4.46
CA LYS A 366 -7.00 15.22 -3.55
C LYS A 366 -8.18 15.91 -4.22
N ASN A 367 -8.00 16.42 -5.43
CA ASN A 367 -9.07 17.15 -6.13
C ASN A 367 -10.11 16.21 -6.77
N THR A 368 -9.71 14.99 -7.16
CA THR A 368 -10.62 14.04 -7.81
C THR A 368 -11.43 13.24 -6.80
N PHE A 369 -10.84 12.91 -5.65
CA PHE A 369 -11.41 11.98 -4.67
C PHE A 369 -11.55 12.54 -3.26
N GLY A 370 -11.08 13.76 -2.99
CA GLY A 370 -11.21 14.36 -1.65
C GLY A 370 -12.66 14.61 -1.27
N GLU A 371 -13.04 14.14 -0.07
CA GLU A 371 -14.42 14.23 0.41
C GLU A 371 -14.75 15.65 0.91
N PRO A 372 -15.77 16.34 0.36
CA PRO A 372 -16.10 17.69 0.77
C PRO A 372 -16.50 17.81 2.25
N GLY A 373 -15.64 18.43 3.05
CA GLY A 373 -15.88 18.69 4.48
C GLY A 373 -15.36 17.59 5.41
N MET A 374 -14.58 16.64 4.89
CA MET A 374 -13.87 15.63 5.67
C MET A 374 -12.41 15.52 5.19
N ASN A 375 -11.50 15.13 6.06
CA ASN A 375 -10.14 14.75 5.69
C ASN A 375 -10.11 13.30 5.21
N ALA A 376 -10.89 13.00 4.17
CA ALA A 376 -11.09 11.65 3.65
C ALA A 376 -10.92 11.60 2.14
N ILE A 377 -10.54 10.42 1.64
CA ILE A 377 -10.37 10.13 0.22
C ILE A 377 -11.35 9.01 -0.17
N ASN A 378 -12.06 9.25 -1.26
CA ASN A 378 -12.97 8.29 -1.89
C ASN A 378 -12.20 7.26 -2.74
N GLU A 379 -12.66 6.01 -2.83
CA GLU A 379 -11.96 4.91 -3.50
C GLU A 379 -11.74 5.15 -5.00
N GLN A 380 -12.85 5.29 -5.73
CA GLN A 380 -12.87 5.34 -7.19
C GLN A 380 -14.15 6.01 -7.70
N THR A 381 -14.18 6.46 -8.96
CA THR A 381 -15.37 7.14 -9.50
C THR A 381 -16.60 6.22 -9.61
N GLY A 382 -16.39 4.89 -9.69
CA GLY A 382 -17.44 3.88 -9.64
C GLY A 382 -17.94 3.54 -8.23
N CYS A 383 -17.21 3.94 -7.19
CA CYS A 383 -17.52 3.73 -5.78
C CYS A 383 -17.00 4.95 -4.99
N TYR A 384 -17.75 6.05 -5.10
CA TYR A 384 -17.34 7.36 -4.61
C TYR A 384 -17.76 7.54 -3.14
N GLU A 385 -17.20 6.71 -2.27
CA GLU A 385 -17.47 6.72 -0.83
C GLU A 385 -16.15 6.90 -0.03
N PRO A 386 -16.14 7.69 1.05
CA PRO A 386 -14.94 7.94 1.84
C PRO A 386 -14.57 6.71 2.67
N MET A 387 -13.33 6.26 2.53
CA MET A 387 -12.84 5.03 3.15
C MET A 387 -11.55 5.23 3.94
N GLY A 388 -11.37 4.45 5.00
CA GLY A 388 -10.21 4.53 5.88
C GLY A 388 -8.90 4.18 5.19
N SER A 389 -8.88 3.06 4.45
CA SER A 389 -7.71 2.54 3.73
C SER A 389 -7.16 3.55 2.72
N HIS A 390 -8.02 4.04 1.83
CA HIS A 390 -7.68 5.07 0.83
C HIS A 390 -7.21 6.38 1.44
N THR A 391 -7.82 6.78 2.55
CA THR A 391 -7.42 7.97 3.30
C THR A 391 -6.02 7.78 3.92
N ALA A 392 -5.75 6.61 4.50
CA ALA A 392 -4.43 6.27 5.02
C ALA A 392 -3.38 6.17 3.91
N ARG A 393 -3.72 5.60 2.74
CA ARG A 393 -2.86 5.57 1.54
C ARG A 393 -2.41 6.97 1.17
N TYR A 394 -3.36 7.88 0.97
CA TYR A 394 -3.08 9.26 0.63
C TYR A 394 -2.22 9.96 1.69
N ALA A 395 -2.53 9.76 2.97
CA ALA A 395 -1.76 10.30 4.08
C ALA A 395 -0.31 9.82 4.09
N SER A 396 -0.08 8.52 3.81
CA SER A 396 1.27 7.94 3.73
C SER A 396 2.11 8.56 2.61
N ILE A 397 1.51 8.85 1.45
CA ILE A 397 2.22 9.50 0.34
C ILE A 397 2.57 10.95 0.68
N CYS A 398 1.66 11.67 1.36
CA CYS A 398 1.96 13.01 1.86
C CYS A 398 3.10 12.98 2.89
N ALA A 399 3.11 12.00 3.80
CA ALA A 399 4.18 11.82 4.79
C ALA A 399 5.53 11.50 4.12
N LEU A 400 5.54 10.57 3.16
CA LEU A 400 6.73 10.24 2.38
C LEU A 400 7.26 11.45 1.58
N TRP A 401 6.36 12.24 1.00
CA TRP A 401 6.75 13.44 0.28
C TRP A 401 7.28 14.52 1.22
N TYR A 402 6.76 14.65 2.43
CA TYR A 402 7.35 15.51 3.47
C TYR A 402 8.75 15.04 3.86
N ASP A 403 8.96 13.75 4.11
CA ASP A 403 10.29 13.18 4.43
C ASP A 403 11.31 13.51 3.31
N TYR A 404 10.88 13.47 2.05
CA TYR A 404 11.71 13.80 0.90
C TYR A 404 11.94 15.32 0.71
N SER A 405 10.88 16.13 0.77
CA SER A 405 10.90 17.54 0.35
C SER A 405 11.08 18.55 1.48
N GLY A 406 10.74 18.18 2.71
CA GLY A 406 10.66 19.08 3.87
C GLY A 406 9.47 20.04 3.85
N ASP A 407 8.51 19.90 2.94
CA ASP A 407 7.35 20.80 2.84
C ASP A 407 6.29 20.47 3.91
N GLU A 408 6.26 21.31 4.95
CA GLU A 408 5.37 21.20 6.12
C GLU A 408 3.87 21.17 5.78
N TRP A 409 3.46 21.64 4.59
CA TRP A 409 2.06 21.50 4.16
C TRP A 409 1.68 20.03 4.06
N PHE A 410 2.54 19.19 3.48
CA PHE A 410 2.27 17.76 3.31
C PHE A 410 2.32 17.01 4.65
N LYS A 411 3.12 17.48 5.62
CA LYS A 411 3.11 16.94 6.99
C LYS A 411 1.76 17.16 7.67
N GLU A 412 1.25 18.39 7.63
CA GLU A 412 -0.08 18.72 8.16
C GLU A 412 -1.18 17.97 7.40
N GLU A 413 -1.07 17.87 6.08
CA GLU A 413 -2.02 17.14 5.25
C GLU A 413 -2.09 15.64 5.64
N ALA A 414 -0.92 15.00 5.76
CA ALA A 414 -0.78 13.63 6.23
C ALA A 414 -1.38 13.46 7.64
N PHE A 415 -1.05 14.36 8.56
CA PHE A 415 -1.55 14.32 9.94
C PHE A 415 -3.08 14.30 10.00
N ARG A 416 -3.74 15.18 9.23
CA ARG A 416 -5.21 15.25 9.26
C ARG A 416 -5.90 14.04 8.63
N HIS A 417 -5.34 13.49 7.55
CA HIS A 417 -5.90 12.30 6.90
C HIS A 417 -5.64 11.02 7.70
N PHE A 418 -4.45 10.86 8.31
CA PHE A 418 -4.24 9.75 9.25
C PHE A 418 -5.18 9.85 10.45
N ASN A 419 -5.38 11.04 11.02
CA ASN A 419 -6.35 11.22 12.10
C ASN A 419 -7.76 10.76 11.69
N HIS A 420 -8.21 11.05 10.47
CA HIS A 420 -9.48 10.54 9.95
C HIS A 420 -9.49 9.01 9.92
N ALA A 421 -8.48 8.42 9.28
CA ALA A 421 -8.40 6.97 9.12
C ALA A 421 -8.43 6.24 10.48
N THR A 422 -7.84 6.80 11.54
CA THR A 422 -7.88 6.17 12.88
C THR A 422 -9.29 5.90 13.40
N TYR A 423 -10.30 6.66 12.98
CA TYR A 423 -11.68 6.44 13.43
C TYR A 423 -12.28 5.14 12.88
N MET A 424 -11.69 4.49 11.88
CA MET A 424 -12.24 3.28 11.29
C MET A 424 -12.01 2.00 12.12
N THR A 425 -10.97 1.98 12.95
CA THR A 425 -10.65 0.82 13.80
C THR A 425 -11.48 0.81 15.07
N GLU A 426 -12.15 -0.27 15.44
CA GLU A 426 -12.89 -0.39 16.70
C GLU A 426 -11.96 -0.85 17.85
N PRO A 427 -12.36 -0.69 19.14
CA PRO A 427 -11.56 -1.16 20.27
C PRO A 427 -11.27 -2.66 20.29
N ASP A 428 -12.04 -3.48 19.58
CA ASP A 428 -11.82 -4.92 19.41
C ASP A 428 -10.98 -5.26 18.16
N GLY A 429 -10.47 -4.24 17.46
CA GLY A 429 -9.64 -4.40 16.26
C GLY A 429 -10.40 -4.57 14.96
N PHE A 430 -11.74 -4.58 14.98
CA PHE A 430 -12.53 -4.55 13.75
C PHE A 430 -12.32 -3.24 12.98
N VAL A 431 -11.80 -3.28 11.76
CA VAL A 431 -11.55 -2.06 10.96
C VAL A 431 -12.61 -1.89 9.88
N GLN A 432 -13.52 -0.93 10.09
CA GLN A 432 -14.57 -0.62 9.14
C GLN A 432 -14.00 -0.09 7.82
N VAL A 433 -14.66 -0.37 6.70
CA VAL A 433 -14.30 0.20 5.38
C VAL A 433 -14.32 1.73 5.42
N GLY A 434 -15.41 2.28 5.96
CA GLY A 434 -15.64 3.71 6.09
C GLY A 434 -16.76 3.98 7.07
N HIS A 435 -16.88 5.22 7.53
CA HIS A 435 -17.82 5.58 8.59
C HIS A 435 -19.31 5.40 8.22
N SER A 436 -19.64 5.35 6.92
CA SER A 436 -20.98 5.12 6.38
C SER A 436 -21.30 3.64 6.10
N TRP A 437 -20.34 2.72 6.26
CA TRP A 437 -20.43 1.34 5.77
C TRP A 437 -21.10 0.35 6.73
N GLY A 438 -21.69 0.83 7.83
CA GLY A 438 -22.63 0.04 8.63
C GLY A 438 -22.07 -1.24 9.25
N GLY A 439 -20.80 -1.26 9.65
CA GLY A 439 -20.19 -2.38 10.38
C GLY A 439 -19.73 -3.55 9.51
N SER A 440 -19.35 -3.29 8.25
CA SER A 440 -18.59 -4.22 7.41
C SER A 440 -17.12 -3.82 7.32
N ALA A 441 -16.24 -4.82 7.27
CA ALA A 441 -14.83 -4.65 6.95
C ALA A 441 -14.49 -5.49 5.73
N TRP A 442 -13.83 -4.90 4.75
CA TRP A 442 -13.14 -5.66 3.70
C TRP A 442 -11.74 -5.97 4.20
N PHE A 443 -11.27 -7.21 4.06
CA PHE A 443 -9.94 -7.58 4.55
C PHE A 443 -8.82 -6.86 3.78
N SER A 444 -9.02 -6.66 2.47
CA SER A 444 -8.12 -5.88 1.62
C SER A 444 -8.00 -4.43 2.09
N ASP A 445 -9.11 -3.80 2.48
CA ASP A 445 -9.12 -2.41 2.91
C ASP A 445 -8.75 -2.25 4.37
N GLY A 446 -9.54 -2.82 5.26
CA GLY A 446 -9.47 -2.60 6.70
C GLY A 446 -8.19 -3.15 7.35
N TYR A 447 -7.46 -4.04 6.68
CA TYR A 447 -6.25 -4.64 7.25
C TYR A 447 -5.07 -4.54 6.29
N ALA A 448 -5.16 -5.17 5.13
CA ALA A 448 -4.02 -5.28 4.22
C ALA A 448 -3.51 -3.91 3.77
N ASP A 449 -4.39 -3.07 3.22
CA ASP A 449 -4.07 -1.71 2.81
C ASP A 449 -3.93 -0.76 4.00
N TYR A 450 -4.82 -0.84 4.99
CA TYR A 450 -4.82 0.05 6.15
C TYR A 450 -3.51 -0.01 6.97
N ILE A 451 -3.05 -1.21 7.35
CA ILE A 451 -1.91 -1.39 8.27
C ILE A 451 -0.63 -0.80 7.67
N ARG A 452 -0.29 -1.19 6.44
CA ARG A 452 0.97 -0.78 5.78
C ARG A 452 1.12 0.75 5.69
N HIS A 453 0.03 1.47 5.45
CA HIS A 453 0.08 2.92 5.28
C HIS A 453 0.36 3.67 6.58
N PHE A 454 -0.18 3.19 7.72
CA PHE A 454 0.19 3.74 9.03
C PHE A 454 1.65 3.47 9.35
N MET A 455 2.14 2.26 9.08
CA MET A 455 3.54 1.92 9.30
C MET A 455 4.49 2.80 8.47
N GLU A 456 4.16 3.04 7.21
CA GLU A 456 4.94 3.96 6.36
C GLU A 456 4.85 5.42 6.84
N GLY A 457 3.70 5.85 7.36
CA GLY A 457 3.55 7.17 7.98
C GLY A 457 4.45 7.35 9.21
N LEU A 458 4.50 6.34 10.09
CA LEU A 458 5.41 6.31 11.24
C LEU A 458 6.87 6.34 10.80
N ALA A 459 7.22 5.60 9.75
CA ALA A 459 8.57 5.60 9.19
C ALA A 459 8.98 6.94 8.56
N ALA A 460 8.08 7.59 7.83
CA ALA A 460 8.33 8.86 7.17
C ALA A 460 8.42 10.03 8.16
N ILE A 461 7.64 9.97 9.25
CA ILE A 461 7.65 10.98 10.32
C ILE A 461 7.89 10.28 11.67
N PRO A 462 9.15 9.92 11.98
CA PRO A 462 9.48 9.08 13.15
C PRO A 462 9.06 9.64 14.51
N GLU A 463 8.88 10.94 14.64
CA GLU A 463 8.36 11.56 15.87
C GLU A 463 6.89 11.25 16.17
N TRP A 464 6.15 10.67 15.21
CA TRP A 464 4.79 10.14 15.44
C TRP A 464 4.79 8.75 16.07
N ALA A 465 5.91 8.02 16.01
CA ALA A 465 6.04 6.78 16.74
C ALA A 465 6.14 7.03 18.27
N PRO A 466 5.61 6.13 19.11
CA PRO A 466 5.58 6.30 20.56
C PRO A 466 6.91 6.70 21.17
N ALA A 467 6.83 7.58 22.17
CA ALA A 467 7.97 7.93 22.99
C ALA A 467 8.19 6.90 24.10
N GLY A 468 9.46 6.60 24.40
CA GLY A 468 9.81 5.66 25.47
C GLY A 468 9.79 4.19 25.05
N GLU A 469 9.66 3.92 23.75
CA GLU A 469 9.74 2.58 23.16
C GLU A 469 10.81 2.56 22.06
N ASN A 470 11.30 1.35 21.74
CA ASN A 470 12.36 1.13 20.75
C ASN A 470 11.78 0.37 19.55
N HIS A 471 11.85 0.96 18.36
CA HIS A 471 11.30 0.40 17.13
C HIS A 471 12.17 0.68 15.90
N LEU A 472 12.41 -0.34 15.09
CA LEU A 472 12.88 -0.20 13.71
C LEU A 472 11.68 0.17 12.84
N LEU A 473 11.69 1.39 12.31
CA LEU A 473 10.58 1.93 11.54
C LEU A 473 10.71 1.65 10.04
N ARG A 474 11.94 1.65 9.51
CA ARG A 474 12.22 1.47 8.09
C ARG A 474 13.59 0.88 7.85
N SER A 475 13.70 0.03 6.84
CA SER A 475 14.97 -0.39 6.23
C SER A 475 14.87 -0.28 4.71
N SER A 476 15.98 -0.02 4.02
CA SER A 476 16.07 -0.12 2.56
C SER A 476 16.33 -1.56 2.07
N SER A 477 16.54 -2.50 2.99
CA SER A 477 16.67 -3.93 2.73
C SER A 477 15.60 -4.73 3.48
N ILE A 478 15.37 -5.98 3.07
CA ILE A 478 14.55 -6.90 3.85
C ILE A 478 15.29 -7.27 5.15
N ILE A 479 14.62 -7.12 6.28
CA ILE A 479 15.11 -7.57 7.57
C ILE A 479 14.86 -9.08 7.70
N THR A 480 15.91 -9.88 7.75
CA THR A 480 15.82 -11.35 7.83
C THR A 480 15.62 -11.82 9.27
N GLU A 481 16.21 -11.13 10.25
CA GLU A 481 16.07 -11.39 11.68
C GLU A 481 15.94 -10.07 12.44
N ILE A 482 15.09 -10.03 13.48
CA ILE A 482 15.03 -8.91 14.42
C ILE A 482 14.66 -9.40 15.81
N ILE A 483 15.39 -8.90 16.82
CA ILE A 483 15.22 -9.23 18.23
C ILE A 483 15.36 -7.96 19.05
N TYR A 484 14.35 -7.69 19.88
CA TYR A 484 14.36 -6.63 20.88
C TYR A 484 14.64 -7.22 22.26
N GLN A 485 15.61 -6.65 22.97
CA GLN A 485 15.93 -6.97 24.36
C GLN A 485 16.02 -5.69 25.18
N SER A 486 16.03 -5.81 26.50
CA SER A 486 16.05 -4.65 27.40
C SER A 486 17.31 -3.79 27.28
N ASP A 487 18.43 -4.39 26.86
CA ASP A 487 19.76 -3.77 26.78
C ASP A 487 20.32 -3.71 25.35
N LYS A 488 19.61 -4.29 24.37
CA LYS A 488 20.03 -4.26 22.97
C LYS A 488 18.94 -4.54 21.95
N ILE A 489 19.19 -4.12 20.72
CA ILE A 489 18.44 -4.51 19.51
C ILE A 489 19.43 -5.21 18.58
N VAL A 490 19.06 -6.38 18.05
CA VAL A 490 19.86 -7.11 17.07
C VAL A 490 18.99 -7.37 15.84
N TYR A 491 19.49 -7.04 14.66
CA TYR A 491 18.82 -7.36 13.41
C TYR A 491 19.82 -7.72 12.30
N SER A 492 19.31 -8.39 11.27
CA SER A 492 20.07 -8.74 10.08
C SER A 492 19.34 -8.28 8.82
N THR A 493 20.05 -7.76 7.83
CA THR A 493 19.51 -7.38 6.51
C THR A 493 19.77 -8.47 5.48
N TYR A 494 18.95 -8.51 4.44
CA TYR A 494 19.18 -9.37 3.28
C TYR A 494 20.36 -8.82 2.47
N ASP A 495 20.37 -7.52 2.19
CA ASP A 495 21.42 -6.84 1.44
C ASP A 495 22.60 -6.44 2.34
N ASP A 496 23.81 -6.49 1.78
CA ASP A 496 25.04 -6.01 2.40
C ASP A 496 25.04 -4.48 2.63
N GLN A 497 24.30 -3.75 1.80
CA GLN A 497 24.17 -2.30 1.88
C GLN A 497 22.75 -1.95 2.25
N SER A 498 22.56 -1.20 3.34
CA SER A 498 21.24 -0.75 3.75
C SER A 498 21.27 0.53 4.60
N ASN A 499 20.10 1.16 4.68
CA ASN A 499 19.78 2.31 5.50
C ASN A 499 18.63 1.98 6.42
N GLU A 500 18.77 2.24 7.72
CA GLU A 500 17.71 2.03 8.71
C GLU A 500 17.33 3.33 9.42
N VAL A 501 16.06 3.39 9.80
CA VAL A 501 15.49 4.45 10.64
C VAL A 501 14.84 3.81 11.85
N LEU A 502 15.25 4.23 13.04
CA LEU A 502 14.72 3.73 14.30
C LEU A 502 14.23 4.88 15.17
N ARG A 503 13.12 4.65 15.87
CA ARG A 503 12.67 5.46 17.00
C ARG A 503 13.16 4.79 18.27
N LEU A 504 13.98 5.47 19.05
CA LEU A 504 14.56 4.91 20.28
C LEU A 504 14.21 5.74 21.51
N ASP A 505 14.09 5.05 22.65
CA ASP A 505 13.81 5.62 23.97
C ASP A 505 15.00 6.44 24.53
N SER A 506 16.21 6.11 24.08
CA SER A 506 17.46 6.68 24.55
C SER A 506 18.54 6.58 23.46
N LYS A 507 19.60 7.38 23.60
CA LYS A 507 20.73 7.34 22.66
C LYS A 507 21.54 6.05 22.89
N PRO A 508 21.85 5.25 21.85
CA PRO A 508 22.70 4.07 21.99
C PRO A 508 24.08 4.40 22.56
N LYS A 509 24.66 3.46 23.34
CA LYS A 509 26.05 3.51 23.80
C LYS A 509 27.02 3.19 22.67
N SER A 510 26.72 2.15 21.90
CA SER A 510 27.51 1.71 20.76
C SER A 510 26.64 0.93 19.78
N ILE A 511 27.09 0.90 18.53
CA ILE A 511 26.44 0.15 17.44
C ILE A 511 27.52 -0.66 16.74
N TYR A 512 27.26 -1.92 16.46
CA TYR A 512 28.18 -2.82 15.78
C TYR A 512 27.59 -3.33 14.47
N LEU A 513 28.42 -3.40 13.44
CA LEU A 513 28.16 -4.05 12.16
C LEU A 513 29.10 -5.25 12.03
N ASN A 514 28.54 -6.46 11.99
CA ASN A 514 29.30 -7.71 12.00
C ASN A 514 30.38 -7.77 13.12
N GLY A 515 30.06 -7.20 14.29
CA GLY A 515 30.96 -7.13 15.45
C GLY A 515 32.00 -6.00 15.41
N MET A 516 32.03 -5.18 14.36
CA MET A 516 32.87 -3.99 14.27
C MET A 516 32.06 -2.74 14.63
N GLU A 517 32.59 -1.90 15.52
CA GLU A 517 31.89 -0.70 15.97
C GLU A 517 31.71 0.31 14.84
N LEU A 518 30.44 0.70 14.58
CA LEU A 518 30.08 1.78 13.69
C LEU A 518 30.22 3.13 14.40
N LYS A 519 30.82 4.09 13.71
CA LYS A 519 31.05 5.43 14.25
C LYS A 519 29.83 6.33 14.10
N GLU A 520 29.57 7.14 15.12
CA GLU A 520 28.66 8.27 15.00
C GLU A 520 29.25 9.30 14.03
N THR A 521 28.45 9.76 13.06
CA THR A 521 28.84 10.74 12.05
C THR A 521 27.91 11.96 12.10
N LYS A 522 28.25 13.01 11.36
CA LYS A 522 27.40 14.21 11.24
C LYS A 522 26.31 14.05 10.17
N ASN A 523 26.50 13.15 9.21
CA ASN A 523 25.58 12.86 8.12
C ASN A 523 25.90 11.46 7.55
N LEU A 524 24.90 10.84 6.93
CA LEU A 524 24.99 9.51 6.34
C LEU A 524 25.46 9.53 4.88
N LYS A 525 26.44 10.37 4.53
CA LYS A 525 27.09 10.31 3.20
C LYS A 525 28.08 9.15 3.08
N SER A 526 28.42 8.53 4.20
CA SER A 526 29.31 7.37 4.32
C SER A 526 28.84 6.52 5.49
N GLU A 527 29.29 5.27 5.55
CA GLU A 527 28.97 4.30 6.60
C GLU A 527 29.13 4.89 8.02
N GLY A 528 28.16 4.58 8.87
CA GLY A 528 28.06 5.08 10.24
C GLY A 528 26.61 5.31 10.66
N TRP A 529 26.42 6.07 11.72
CA TRP A 529 25.09 6.39 12.24
C TRP A 529 24.97 7.83 12.72
N THR A 530 23.74 8.34 12.76
CA THR A 530 23.43 9.69 13.25
C THR A 530 22.33 9.64 14.31
N TRP A 531 22.38 10.56 15.26
CA TRP A 531 21.38 10.70 16.31
C TRP A 531 20.72 12.07 16.29
N GLN A 532 19.39 12.08 16.24
CA GLN A 532 18.56 13.27 16.39
C GLN A 532 17.78 13.17 17.71
N PRO A 533 18.15 13.95 18.75
CA PRO A 533 17.40 13.94 20.00
C PRO A 533 16.00 14.54 19.80
N LEU A 534 15.01 13.95 20.48
CA LEU A 534 13.66 14.48 20.65
C LEU A 534 13.43 14.84 22.13
N GLU A 535 12.24 15.33 22.48
CA GLU A 535 11.89 15.63 23.88
C GLU A 535 12.05 14.39 24.79
N ILE A 536 11.67 13.22 24.27
CA ILE A 536 11.88 11.92 24.91
C ILE A 536 12.56 10.99 23.90
N GLY A 537 13.76 10.51 24.21
CA GLY A 537 14.55 9.66 23.32
C GLY A 537 15.03 10.38 22.05
N GLY A 538 15.01 9.69 20.91
CA GLY A 538 15.39 10.28 19.64
C GLY A 538 15.22 9.36 18.44
N ILE A 539 15.69 9.85 17.29
CA ILE A 539 15.68 9.16 16.01
C ILE A 539 17.12 8.76 15.69
N LEU A 540 17.32 7.47 15.49
CA LEU A 540 18.58 6.90 15.02
C LEU A 540 18.46 6.61 13.53
N ARG A 541 19.48 7.00 12.77
CA ARG A 541 19.62 6.60 11.38
C ARG A 541 20.96 5.91 11.18
N ILE A 542 20.95 4.75 10.56
CA ILE A 542 22.13 3.93 10.27
C ILE A 542 22.27 3.82 8.76
N PHE A 543 23.51 3.89 8.28
CA PHE A 543 23.85 3.47 6.92
C PHE A 543 25.08 2.55 7.00
N HIS A 544 24.99 1.39 6.37
CA HIS A 544 26.12 0.48 6.17
C HIS A 544 26.30 0.16 4.69
N ALA A 545 27.56 0.08 4.26
CA ALA A 545 27.90 -0.17 2.87
C ALA A 545 28.14 -1.66 2.59
N ARG A 546 28.54 -2.43 3.61
CA ARG A 546 28.80 -3.88 3.52
C ARG A 546 28.51 -4.59 4.83
N GLY A 547 27.97 -5.80 4.76
CA GLY A 547 27.65 -6.61 5.93
C GLY A 547 26.19 -6.51 6.33
N GLU A 548 25.73 -7.51 7.07
CA GLU A 548 24.30 -7.78 7.22
C GLU A 548 23.83 -7.63 8.67
N LYS A 549 24.68 -7.84 9.68
CA LYS A 549 24.25 -7.92 11.08
C LYS A 549 24.54 -6.65 11.86
N ILE A 550 23.50 -6.05 12.43
CA ILE A 550 23.57 -4.88 13.30
C ILE A 550 23.24 -5.26 14.75
N GLU A 551 24.01 -4.73 15.70
CA GLU A 551 23.75 -4.80 17.14
C GLU A 551 23.84 -3.39 17.74
N ILE A 552 22.74 -2.93 18.35
CA ILE A 552 22.61 -1.63 19.01
C ILE A 552 22.57 -1.87 20.52
N LEU A 553 23.51 -1.31 21.29
CA LEU A 553 23.62 -1.50 22.74
C LEU A 553 23.21 -0.24 23.52
N PHE A 554 22.51 -0.41 24.65
CA PHE A 554 21.98 0.68 25.49
C PHE A 554 22.60 0.77 26.88
#